data_AF-A0A2J8ME59-F1
#
_entry.id   AF-A0A2J8ME59-F1
#
_cell.length_a   1.000
_cell.length_b   1.000
_cell.length_c   1.000
_cell.angle_alpha   90.00
_cell.angle_beta   90.00
_cell.angle_gamma   90.00
#
_symmetry.space_group_name_H-M   'P 1'
#
loop_
_entity.id
_entity.type
_entity.pdbx_description
1 polymer ?
#
loop_
_entity_poly.entity_id
_entity_poly.type
_entity_poly.pdbx_seq_one_letter_code
_entity_poly.pdbx_strand_id
1 'polypeptide(L)'
;QTELGETFGEASQKYNVLFVGYCLSHDQRWLLASCTDLHGELLETCVVNIALPNRDPFPFPISFFVRSRRSKVSARKIGLQKLWEWCVGIVQMTSLPWRVVIGRLGRLGHGELKDWSILLGECSLQTISKKLKDVCRMCGISAADSPSILSACLVAMEPQGSFVVMPDAVTMGSVFGRSTALNMQSSQLNTPQD
;
A
#
# COMPACT_ATOMS: atom_id res chain seq x y z
N GLN A 1 19.21 -8.59 52.74
CA GLN A 1 18.06 -9.29 52.15
C GLN A 1 17.27 -8.24 51.39
N THR A 2 17.18 -8.45 50.09
CA THR A 2 16.88 -7.49 49.03
C THR A 2 15.41 -7.58 48.67
N GLU A 3 14.67 -6.47 48.61
CA GLU A 3 13.44 -6.38 47.81
C GLU A 3 13.32 -4.95 47.23
N LEU A 4 14.03 -4.73 46.12
CA LEU A 4 13.74 -3.66 45.18
C LEU A 4 12.51 -4.11 44.40
N GLY A 5 11.35 -3.51 44.71
CA GLY A 5 10.17 -3.60 43.86
C GLY A 5 10.45 -2.88 42.54
N GLU A 6 10.90 -3.64 41.55
CA GLU A 6 11.00 -3.21 40.17
C GLU A 6 9.60 -2.80 39.70
N THR A 7 9.31 -1.51 39.74
CA THR A 7 8.18 -0.93 39.01
C THR A 7 8.48 -1.12 37.53
N PHE A 8 7.90 -2.18 36.96
CA PHE A 8 7.78 -2.39 35.53
C PHE A 8 6.84 -1.32 34.98
N GLY A 9 7.37 -0.11 34.84
CA GLY A 9 6.81 0.91 33.97
C GLY A 9 6.99 0.41 32.55
N GLU A 10 6.05 -0.40 32.08
CA GLU A 10 5.90 -0.72 30.67
C GLU A 10 5.63 0.62 29.98
N ALA A 11 6.69 1.28 29.53
CA ALA A 11 6.58 2.40 28.63
C ALA A 11 5.92 1.84 27.38
N SER A 12 4.57 1.91 27.34
CA SER A 12 3.76 1.53 26.20
C SER A 12 4.41 2.17 24.98
N GLN A 13 5.11 1.36 24.18
CA GLN A 13 5.74 1.87 22.97
C GLN A 13 4.63 2.48 22.14
N LYS A 14 4.59 3.81 22.06
CA LYS A 14 3.61 4.54 21.24
C LYS A 14 4.01 4.31 19.79
N TYR A 15 3.51 3.24 19.20
CA TYR A 15 3.62 2.97 17.78
C TYR A 15 2.31 3.29 17.09
N ASN A 16 2.42 3.78 15.86
CA ASN A 16 1.28 3.98 14.99
C ASN A 16 1.20 2.87 13.93
N VAL A 17 0.01 2.70 13.36
CA VAL A 17 -0.23 1.78 12.25
C VAL A 17 -0.61 2.60 11.03
N LEU A 18 0.09 2.38 9.92
CA LEU A 18 -0.19 3.00 8.63
C LEU A 18 -0.86 1.96 7.75
N PHE A 19 -2.15 2.14 7.46
CA PHE A 19 -2.90 1.34 6.52
C PHE A 19 -2.72 1.93 5.13
N VAL A 20 -2.19 1.16 4.18
CA VAL A 20 -1.95 1.59 2.80
C VAL A 20 -2.77 0.69 1.88
N GLY A 21 -3.84 1.21 1.28
CA GLY A 21 -4.60 0.50 0.25
C GLY A 21 -4.11 0.90 -1.14
N TYR A 22 -3.78 -0.07 -2.00
CA TYR A 22 -3.45 0.20 -3.40
C TYR A 22 -4.24 -0.66 -4.39
N CYS A 23 -4.59 -0.05 -5.51
CA CYS A 23 -5.23 -0.70 -6.63
C CYS A 23 -4.56 -0.38 -7.96
N LEU A 24 -4.63 -1.31 -8.91
CA LEU A 24 -4.26 -1.04 -10.30
C LEU A 24 -5.51 -0.60 -11.05
N SER A 25 -5.35 0.39 -11.91
CA SER A 25 -6.40 0.79 -12.85
C SER A 25 -6.76 -0.36 -13.80
N HIS A 26 -7.95 -0.29 -14.37
CA HIS A 26 -8.46 -1.32 -15.30
C HIS A 26 -7.52 -1.55 -16.49
N ASP A 27 -6.91 -0.49 -17.01
CA ASP A 27 -5.96 -0.52 -18.13
C ASP A 27 -4.51 -0.89 -17.70
N GLN A 28 -4.28 -1.17 -16.41
CA GLN A 28 -2.97 -1.47 -15.81
C GLN A 28 -1.90 -0.39 -16.06
N ARG A 29 -2.31 0.84 -16.36
CA ARG A 29 -1.41 1.97 -16.61
C ARG A 29 -1.14 2.80 -15.37
N TRP A 30 -2.03 2.75 -14.38
CA TRP A 30 -1.96 3.54 -13.18
C TRP A 30 -2.00 2.65 -11.94
N LEU A 31 -1.19 3.01 -10.96
CA LEU A 31 -1.32 2.52 -9.59
C LEU A 31 -1.87 3.65 -8.74
N LEU A 32 -3.03 3.39 -8.16
CA LEU A 32 -3.67 4.30 -7.23
C LEU A 32 -3.41 3.75 -5.83
N ALA A 33 -3.00 4.60 -4.91
CA ALA A 33 -2.91 4.22 -3.52
C ALA A 33 -3.42 5.33 -2.61
N SER A 34 -3.89 4.91 -1.45
CA SER A 34 -4.28 5.77 -0.35
C SER A 34 -3.72 5.19 0.93
N CYS A 35 -3.30 6.05 1.85
CA CYS A 35 -2.93 5.62 3.18
C CYS A 35 -3.67 6.40 4.24
N THR A 36 -3.95 5.72 5.35
CA THR A 36 -4.54 6.30 6.54
C THR A 36 -3.90 5.73 7.79
N ASP A 37 -3.88 6.49 8.87
CA ASP A 37 -3.46 6.01 10.18
C ASP A 37 -4.61 5.29 10.92
N LEU A 38 -4.34 4.84 12.15
CA LEU A 38 -5.35 4.16 12.97
C LEU A 38 -6.52 5.07 13.37
N HIS A 39 -6.29 6.38 13.51
CA HIS A 39 -7.28 7.34 13.98
C HIS A 39 -7.95 8.12 12.85
N GLY A 40 -7.44 8.02 11.62
CA GLY A 40 -7.92 8.79 10.47
C GLY A 40 -7.48 10.27 10.47
N GLU A 41 -6.48 10.63 11.29
CA GLU A 41 -5.89 11.98 11.33
C GLU A 41 -4.99 12.25 10.12
N LEU A 42 -4.36 11.19 9.59
CA LEU A 42 -3.52 11.25 8.41
C LEU A 42 -4.25 10.57 7.24
N LEU A 43 -4.40 11.29 6.14
CA LEU A 43 -4.94 10.74 4.89
C LEU A 43 -4.14 11.30 3.71
N GLU A 44 -3.37 10.43 3.07
CA GLU A 44 -2.60 10.77 1.87
C GLU A 44 -3.02 9.87 0.72
N THR A 45 -2.93 10.40 -0.50
CA THR A 45 -3.25 9.66 -1.72
C THR A 45 -2.15 9.84 -2.74
N CYS A 46 -1.82 8.79 -3.50
CA CYS A 46 -0.87 8.88 -4.59
C CYS A 46 -1.37 8.17 -5.85
N VAL A 47 -1.00 8.73 -6.99
CA VAL A 47 -1.29 8.21 -8.31
C VAL A 47 0.03 8.06 -9.06
N VAL A 48 0.41 6.83 -9.34
CA VAL A 48 1.67 6.50 -10.00
C VAL A 48 1.38 6.05 -11.43
N ASN A 49 1.93 6.77 -12.40
CA ASN A 49 1.92 6.32 -13.78
C ASN A 49 2.92 5.18 -13.97
N ILE A 50 2.41 4.01 -14.33
CA ILE A 50 3.18 2.80 -14.64
C ILE A 50 3.28 2.58 -16.15
N ALA A 51 2.55 3.32 -16.99
CA ALA A 51 2.60 3.15 -18.43
C ALA A 51 4.04 3.37 -18.94
N LEU A 52 4.64 2.32 -19.49
CA LEU A 52 5.82 2.47 -20.32
C LEU A 52 5.31 3.02 -21.66
N PRO A 53 5.82 4.17 -22.15
CA PRO A 53 5.55 4.57 -23.52
C PRO A 53 5.94 3.40 -24.41
N ASN A 54 5.00 3.00 -25.28
CA ASN A 54 5.16 1.92 -26.21
C ASN A 54 6.53 2.11 -26.89
N ARG A 55 7.36 1.09 -26.89
CA ARG A 55 8.59 1.12 -27.68
C ARG A 55 8.16 1.04 -29.13
N ASP A 56 7.77 2.16 -29.71
CA ASP A 56 7.57 2.24 -31.14
C ASP A 56 8.94 1.88 -31.77
N PRO A 57 9.03 0.80 -32.56
CA PRO A 57 10.18 0.60 -33.40
C PRO A 57 10.07 1.71 -34.45
N PHE A 58 10.75 2.83 -34.22
CA PHE A 58 10.90 3.88 -35.23
C PHE A 58 11.24 3.21 -36.57
N PRO A 59 10.54 3.53 -37.68
CA PRO A 59 10.77 2.90 -38.98
C PRO A 59 12.05 3.40 -39.68
N PHE A 60 12.95 4.11 -38.99
CA PHE A 60 14.15 4.71 -39.59
C PHE A 60 15.43 4.16 -38.96
N PRO A 61 16.32 3.53 -39.76
CA PRO A 61 17.64 3.12 -39.30
C PRO A 61 18.61 4.27 -39.52
N ILE A 62 18.67 5.24 -38.61
CA ILE A 62 19.84 6.13 -38.55
C ILE A 62 20.30 6.18 -37.09
N SER A 63 21.53 5.72 -36.97
CA SER A 63 22.39 5.49 -35.81
C SER A 63 22.48 6.63 -34.78
N PHE A 64 22.96 6.24 -33.59
CA PHE A 64 23.46 7.09 -32.50
C PHE A 64 22.41 7.78 -31.60
N PHE A 65 21.58 7.00 -30.93
CA PHE A 65 21.25 7.30 -29.55
C PHE A 65 21.57 6.08 -28.70
N VAL A 66 22.41 6.31 -27.68
CA VAL A 66 22.81 5.33 -26.66
C VAL A 66 21.62 4.48 -26.29
N ARG A 67 21.65 3.21 -26.71
CA ARG A 67 20.70 2.18 -26.33
C ARG A 67 20.98 1.87 -24.85
N SER A 68 20.57 2.80 -23.99
CA SER A 68 20.64 2.66 -22.56
C SER A 68 19.88 1.39 -22.25
N ARG A 69 20.64 0.36 -21.84
CA ARG A 69 20.16 -0.95 -21.41
C ARG A 69 19.33 -0.79 -20.13
N ARG A 70 18.22 -0.05 -20.19
CA ARG A 70 17.17 -0.12 -19.16
C ARG A 70 16.65 -1.55 -19.23
N SER A 71 17.10 -2.34 -18.25
CA SER A 71 16.77 -3.74 -18.08
C SER A 71 15.25 -3.93 -18.07
N LYS A 72 14.81 -5.14 -18.42
CA LYS A 72 13.41 -5.61 -18.43
C LYS A 72 12.78 -5.58 -17.02
N VAL A 73 12.86 -4.48 -16.30
CA VAL A 73 12.12 -4.28 -15.06
C VAL A 73 10.66 -4.15 -15.46
N SER A 74 9.80 -5.03 -14.94
CA SER A 74 8.37 -4.95 -15.22
C SER A 74 7.89 -3.57 -14.79
N ALA A 75 7.04 -2.95 -15.60
CA ALA A 75 6.45 -1.66 -15.27
C ALA A 75 5.85 -1.71 -13.84
N ARG A 76 5.19 -2.84 -13.54
CA ARG A 76 4.64 -3.18 -12.23
C ARG A 76 5.66 -3.08 -11.09
N LYS A 77 6.85 -3.65 -11.24
CA LYS A 77 7.92 -3.58 -10.23
C LYS A 77 8.35 -2.15 -9.94
N ILE A 78 8.44 -1.30 -10.97
CA ILE A 78 8.73 0.14 -10.79
C ILE A 78 7.59 0.82 -10.03
N GLY A 79 6.34 0.49 -10.35
CA GLY A 79 5.17 0.99 -9.62
C GLY A 79 5.18 0.61 -8.13
N LEU A 80 5.45 -0.66 -7.82
CA LEU A 80 5.54 -1.15 -6.43
C LEU A 80 6.67 -0.48 -5.66
N GLN A 81 7.84 -0.29 -6.31
CA GLN A 81 8.95 0.42 -5.70
C GLN A 81 8.59 1.88 -5.39
N LYS A 82 7.95 2.60 -6.33
CA LYS A 82 7.49 3.97 -6.12
C LYS A 82 6.46 4.08 -4.99
N LEU A 83 5.55 3.11 -4.91
CA LEU A 83 4.57 3.04 -3.83
C LEU A 83 5.26 2.87 -2.48
N TRP A 84 6.24 1.97 -2.39
CA TRP A 84 7.01 1.77 -1.17
C TRP A 84 7.82 2.99 -0.78
N GLU A 85 8.51 3.64 -1.72
CA GLU A 85 9.23 4.89 -1.50
C GLU A 85 8.32 6.00 -0.98
N TRP A 86 7.08 6.10 -1.51
CA TRP A 86 6.07 7.02 -1.01
C TRP A 86 5.65 6.71 0.44
N CYS A 87 5.42 5.43 0.78
CA CYS A 87 5.12 5.03 2.16
C CYS A 87 6.25 5.41 3.13
N VAL A 88 7.51 5.16 2.73
CA VAL A 88 8.69 5.55 3.52
C VAL A 88 8.77 7.07 3.66
N GLY A 89 8.44 7.82 2.60
CA GLY A 89 8.38 9.28 2.62
C GLY A 89 7.37 9.82 3.63
N ILE A 90 6.19 9.20 3.72
CA ILE A 90 5.19 9.55 4.73
C ILE A 90 5.73 9.30 6.14
N VAL A 91 6.26 8.09 6.40
CA VAL A 91 6.84 7.75 7.70
C VAL A 91 7.97 8.73 8.07
N GLN A 92 8.78 9.16 7.10
CA GLN A 92 9.86 10.11 7.31
C GLN A 92 9.38 11.49 7.76
N MET A 93 8.17 11.91 7.38
CA MET A 93 7.59 13.19 7.82
C MET A 93 6.97 13.13 9.22
N THR A 94 6.97 11.95 9.85
CA THR A 94 6.42 11.73 11.20
C THR A 94 7.53 11.56 12.23
N SER A 95 7.21 11.65 13.52
CA SER A 95 8.17 11.51 14.62
C SER A 95 7.91 10.28 15.49
N LEU A 96 7.27 9.25 14.94
CA LEU A 96 6.86 8.05 15.68
C LEU A 96 7.29 6.77 14.94
N PRO A 97 7.43 5.64 15.65
CA PRO A 97 7.61 4.34 15.01
C PRO A 97 6.29 3.85 14.40
N TRP A 98 6.37 3.27 13.20
CA TRP A 98 5.20 2.80 12.43
C TRP A 98 5.26 1.31 12.10
N ARG A 99 4.08 0.69 12.09
CA ARG A 99 3.82 -0.60 11.44
C ARG A 99 3.03 -0.36 10.17
N VAL A 100 3.54 -0.80 9.03
CA VAL A 100 2.92 -0.55 7.72
C VAL A 100 2.12 -1.77 7.29
N VAL A 101 0.84 -1.59 7.02
CA VAL A 101 -0.06 -2.63 6.51
C VAL A 101 -0.43 -2.28 5.07
N ILE A 102 0.09 -3.03 4.11
CA ILE A 102 -0.15 -2.78 2.68
C ILE A 102 -1.26 -3.71 2.19
N GLY A 103 -2.40 -3.15 1.83
CA GLY A 103 -3.54 -3.83 1.24
C GLY A 103 -3.59 -3.72 -0.28
N ARG A 104 -3.50 -4.83 -1.01
CA ARG A 104 -3.82 -4.89 -2.45
C ARG A 104 -5.32 -5.07 -2.63
N LEU A 105 -5.99 -4.15 -3.32
CA LEU A 105 -7.42 -4.31 -3.66
C LEU A 105 -7.63 -5.32 -4.80
N GLY A 106 -8.15 -6.51 -4.50
CA GLY A 106 -8.37 -7.60 -5.44
C GLY A 106 -7.27 -8.66 -5.40
N ARG A 107 -7.13 -9.43 -6.50
CA ARG A 107 -6.23 -10.60 -6.52
C ARG A 107 -4.76 -10.18 -6.55
N LEU A 108 -3.98 -10.70 -5.60
CA LEU A 108 -2.53 -10.55 -5.57
C LEU A 108 -1.87 -11.63 -6.44
N GLY A 109 -1.15 -11.22 -7.48
CA GLY A 109 -0.45 -12.15 -8.37
C GLY A 109 0.88 -12.65 -7.80
N HIS A 110 1.35 -13.83 -8.24
CA HIS A 110 2.62 -14.40 -7.78
C HIS A 110 3.83 -13.48 -8.04
N GLY A 111 3.86 -12.82 -9.20
CA GLY A 111 4.92 -11.84 -9.52
C GLY A 111 4.92 -10.63 -8.59
N GLU A 112 3.74 -10.14 -8.19
CA GLU A 112 3.60 -9.03 -7.24
C GLU A 112 4.06 -9.47 -5.84
N LEU A 113 3.66 -10.66 -5.41
CA LEU A 113 4.07 -11.22 -4.12
C LEU A 113 5.59 -11.34 -4.03
N LYS A 114 6.24 -11.82 -5.09
CA LYS A 114 7.70 -11.91 -5.16
C LYS A 114 8.36 -10.54 -5.06
N ASP A 115 7.87 -9.54 -5.80
CA ASP A 115 8.43 -8.19 -5.75
C ASP A 115 8.25 -7.56 -4.36
N TRP A 116 7.08 -7.73 -3.72
CA TRP A 116 6.84 -7.27 -2.36
C TRP A 116 7.71 -7.99 -1.32
N SER A 117 7.92 -9.30 -1.43
CA SER A 117 8.78 -10.02 -0.49
C SER A 117 10.22 -9.50 -0.47
N ILE A 118 10.70 -8.96 -1.61
CA ILE A 118 12.02 -8.35 -1.70
C ILE A 118 12.02 -6.97 -1.04
N LEU A 119 10.97 -6.18 -1.27
CA LEU A 119 10.83 -4.82 -0.71
C LEU A 119 10.61 -4.82 0.80
N LEU A 120 9.75 -5.72 1.29
CA LEU A 120 9.35 -5.86 2.70
C LEU A 120 10.22 -6.85 3.49
N GLY A 121 11.29 -7.36 2.90
CA GLY A 121 12.21 -8.27 3.56
C GLY A 121 12.88 -7.63 4.77
N GLU A 122 13.21 -8.44 5.78
CA GLU A 122 13.77 -7.97 7.05
C GLU A 122 15.01 -7.09 6.87
N CYS A 123 15.98 -7.52 6.05
CA CYS A 123 17.18 -6.73 5.75
C CYS A 123 16.84 -5.37 5.14
N SER A 124 15.86 -5.31 4.22
CA SER A 124 15.41 -4.08 3.58
C SER A 124 14.80 -3.12 4.61
N LEU A 125 13.91 -3.62 5.46
CA LEU A 125 13.27 -2.85 6.52
C LEU A 125 14.30 -2.31 7.53
N GLN A 126 15.28 -3.12 7.92
CA GLN A 126 16.37 -2.69 8.81
C GLN A 126 17.21 -1.58 8.18
N THR A 127 17.56 -1.68 6.89
CA THR A 127 18.29 -0.62 6.16
C THR A 127 17.49 0.68 6.10
N ILE A 128 16.19 0.59 5.82
CA ILE A 128 15.30 1.75 5.75
C ILE A 128 15.14 2.39 7.13
N SER A 129 14.93 1.59 8.17
CA SER A 129 14.82 2.06 9.55
C SER A 129 16.08 2.82 10.00
N LYS A 130 17.28 2.31 9.65
CA LYS A 130 18.54 3.04 9.88
C LYS A 130 18.56 4.37 9.13
N LYS A 131 18.23 4.36 7.83
CA LYS A 131 18.19 5.57 7.00
C LYS A 131 17.22 6.62 7.55
N LEU A 132 16.04 6.23 8.01
CA LEU A 132 15.05 7.14 8.60
C LEU A 132 15.59 7.80 9.88
N LYS A 133 16.21 7.01 10.76
CA LYS A 133 16.86 7.52 11.97
C LYS A 133 18.01 8.47 11.66
N ASP A 134 18.84 8.15 10.65
CA ASP A 134 19.96 8.99 10.24
C ASP A 134 19.49 10.35 9.71
N VAL A 135 18.42 10.38 8.91
CA VAL A 135 17.83 11.64 8.43
C VAL A 135 17.28 12.46 9.60
N CYS A 136 16.59 11.83 10.53
CA CYS A 136 16.02 12.50 11.70
C CYS A 136 17.07 12.99 12.71
N ARG A 137 18.28 12.40 12.72
CA ARG A 137 19.40 12.86 13.56
C ARG A 137 19.79 14.31 13.29
N MET A 138 19.54 14.82 12.08
CA MET A 138 19.74 16.24 11.75
C MET A 138 18.73 17.18 12.41
N CYS A 139 17.60 16.67 12.91
CA CYS A 139 16.54 17.44 13.53
C CYS A 139 16.71 17.58 15.07
N GLY A 140 17.71 16.94 15.68
CA GLY A 140 17.98 17.05 17.13
C GLY A 140 16.96 16.37 18.04
N ILE A 141 16.11 15.50 17.48
CA ILE A 141 15.04 14.81 18.22
C ILE A 141 15.61 13.67 19.06
N SER A 142 15.00 13.39 20.22
CA SER A 142 15.37 12.26 21.07
C SER A 142 15.26 10.94 20.31
N ALA A 143 16.15 9.98 20.60
CA ALA A 143 16.15 8.67 19.92
C ALA A 143 14.82 7.90 20.06
N ALA A 144 14.05 8.21 21.11
CA ALA A 144 12.73 7.64 21.36
C ALA A 144 11.63 8.15 20.40
N ASP A 145 11.79 9.36 19.85
CA ASP A 145 10.81 10.04 18.97
C ASP A 145 11.33 10.11 17.52
N SER A 146 12.00 9.02 17.09
CA SER A 146 12.56 8.92 15.75
C SER A 146 11.66 8.10 14.81
N PRO A 147 11.44 8.54 13.56
CA PRO A 147 10.70 7.77 12.58
C PRO A 147 11.42 6.46 12.31
N SER A 148 10.70 5.35 12.43
CA SER A 148 11.22 4.03 12.10
C SER A 148 10.10 3.11 11.67
N ILE A 149 10.44 2.11 10.85
CA ILE A 149 9.50 1.06 10.45
C ILE A 149 9.82 -0.18 11.30
N LEU A 150 8.87 -0.58 12.15
CA LEU A 150 9.00 -1.75 13.02
C LEU A 150 8.71 -3.04 12.27
N SER A 151 7.65 -3.03 11.46
CA SER A 151 7.21 -4.18 10.68
C SER A 151 6.41 -3.69 9.48
N ALA A 152 6.41 -4.49 8.41
CA ALA A 152 5.51 -4.29 7.29
C ALA A 152 4.87 -5.61 6.89
N CYS A 153 3.59 -5.59 6.53
CA CYS A 153 2.89 -6.77 6.02
C CYS A 153 2.11 -6.44 4.74
N LEU A 154 1.83 -7.48 3.97
CA LEU A 154 1.04 -7.42 2.75
C LEU A 154 -0.24 -8.23 2.94
N VAL A 155 -1.37 -7.61 2.61
CA VAL A 155 -2.71 -8.17 2.75
C VAL A 155 -3.44 -8.03 1.42
N ALA A 156 -4.28 -9.00 1.07
CA ALA A 156 -5.24 -8.86 -0.01
C ALA A 156 -6.55 -8.33 0.56
N MET A 157 -7.08 -7.25 0.00
CA MET A 157 -8.34 -6.64 0.38
C MET A 157 -9.38 -6.91 -0.70
N GLU A 158 -10.59 -7.25 -0.29
CA GLU A 158 -11.73 -7.37 -1.21
C GLU A 158 -12.68 -6.19 -1.03
N PRO A 159 -13.28 -5.68 -2.11
CA PRO A 159 -14.33 -4.67 -1.98
C PRO A 159 -15.51 -5.27 -1.24
N GLN A 160 -16.05 -4.52 -0.29
CA GLN A 160 -17.24 -4.95 0.43
C GLN A 160 -18.43 -4.98 -0.55
N GLY A 161 -19.02 -6.15 -0.77
CA GLY A 161 -20.07 -6.34 -1.78
C GLY A 161 -21.36 -5.53 -1.56
N SER A 162 -21.55 -4.99 -0.34
CA SER A 162 -22.67 -4.10 0.00
C SER A 162 -22.37 -2.61 -0.23
N PHE A 163 -21.11 -2.24 -0.50
CA PHE A 163 -20.71 -0.85 -0.68
C PHE A 163 -20.49 -0.57 -2.17
N VAL A 164 -21.55 -0.11 -2.83
CA VAL A 164 -21.52 0.24 -4.26
C VAL A 164 -21.67 1.74 -4.40
N VAL A 165 -20.61 2.39 -4.88
CA VAL A 165 -20.63 3.81 -5.27
C VAL A 165 -20.98 3.86 -6.76
N MET A 166 -22.08 4.55 -7.10
CA MET A 166 -22.69 4.56 -8.43
C MET A 166 -23.19 3.18 -8.89
N PRO A 167 -24.25 2.62 -8.25
CA PRO A 167 -24.79 1.31 -8.61
C PRO A 167 -25.26 1.24 -10.07
N ASP A 168 -25.72 2.36 -10.63
CA ASP A 168 -26.23 2.42 -12.00
C ASP A 168 -25.12 2.50 -13.07
N ALA A 169 -23.87 2.73 -12.68
CA ALA A 169 -22.73 2.83 -13.59
C ALA A 169 -21.98 1.49 -13.77
N VAL A 170 -22.29 0.47 -12.95
CA VAL A 170 -21.59 -0.81 -12.93
C VAL A 170 -22.55 -1.92 -13.35
N THR A 171 -22.50 -2.35 -14.61
CA THR A 171 -23.17 -3.60 -15.01
C THR A 171 -22.50 -4.76 -14.27
N MET A 172 -23.20 -5.33 -13.28
CA MET A 172 -22.80 -6.42 -12.37
C MET A 172 -22.54 -7.77 -13.09
N GLY A 173 -21.78 -7.77 -14.18
CA GLY A 173 -21.62 -8.93 -15.06
C GLY A 173 -20.20 -9.27 -15.51
N SER A 174 -19.18 -8.44 -15.25
CA SER A 174 -17.88 -8.62 -15.94
C SER A 174 -16.61 -8.66 -15.08
N VAL A 175 -16.62 -8.27 -13.80
CA VAL A 175 -15.34 -8.06 -13.06
C VAL A 175 -15.14 -8.98 -11.85
N PHE A 176 -16.22 -9.53 -11.28
CA PHE A 176 -16.14 -10.47 -10.16
C PHE A 176 -16.66 -11.83 -10.61
N GLY A 177 -15.82 -12.86 -10.45
CA GLY A 177 -16.15 -14.23 -10.84
C GLY A 177 -17.49 -14.66 -10.25
N ARG A 178 -18.30 -15.35 -11.08
CA ARG A 178 -19.55 -16.04 -10.73
C ARG A 178 -19.55 -16.50 -9.26
N SER A 179 -20.44 -15.93 -8.43
CA SER A 179 -21.29 -16.60 -7.43
C SER A 179 -21.79 -15.63 -6.34
N THR A 180 -22.53 -14.56 -6.68
CA THR A 180 -23.44 -13.87 -5.73
C THR A 180 -24.71 -13.33 -6.38
N ALA A 181 -24.98 -13.67 -7.64
CA ALA A 181 -26.35 -13.57 -8.14
C ALA A 181 -27.18 -14.63 -7.41
N LEU A 182 -28.35 -14.22 -6.90
CA LEU A 182 -29.28 -14.97 -6.03
C LEU A 182 -29.00 -14.83 -4.52
N ASN A 183 -29.41 -13.71 -3.92
CA ASN A 183 -30.60 -13.70 -3.06
C ASN A 183 -30.89 -12.28 -2.53
N MET A 184 -31.22 -11.36 -3.43
CA MET A 184 -31.94 -10.13 -3.04
C MET A 184 -33.43 -10.40 -3.29
N GLN A 185 -33.96 -11.44 -2.63
CA GLN A 185 -35.40 -11.57 -2.48
C GLN A 185 -35.86 -10.40 -1.64
N SER A 186 -36.61 -9.52 -2.28
CA SER A 186 -37.44 -8.50 -1.67
C SER A 186 -38.09 -9.01 -0.39
N SER A 187 -37.65 -8.49 0.76
CA SER A 187 -38.41 -8.52 2.00
C SER A 187 -39.65 -7.64 1.81
N GLN A 188 -40.66 -8.16 1.11
CA GLN A 188 -41.99 -7.58 1.11
C GLN A 188 -42.63 -7.86 2.48
N LEU A 189 -42.47 -6.90 3.40
CA LEU A 189 -43.34 -6.81 4.57
C LEU A 189 -44.72 -6.33 4.07
N ASN A 190 -45.61 -7.27 3.79
CA ASN A 190 -47.03 -6.98 3.60
C ASN A 190 -47.68 -6.79 4.97
N THR A 191 -48.27 -5.63 5.22
CA THR A 191 -49.22 -5.43 6.32
C THR A 191 -50.59 -6.00 5.91
N PRO A 192 -51.32 -6.68 6.80
CA PRO A 192 -52.67 -7.16 6.49
C PRO A 192 -53.65 -5.98 6.41
N GLN A 193 -54.52 -5.98 5.39
CA GLN A 193 -55.65 -5.05 5.25
C GLN A 193 -56.84 -5.55 6.07
N ASP A 194 -57.46 -4.63 6.82
CA ASP A 194 -58.89 -4.68 7.18
C ASP A 194 -59.74 -4.28 5.96
#